data_AF-A0A1F3LT67-F1
#
_entry.id   AF-A0A1F3LT67-F1
#
_cell.length_a   1.000
_cell.length_b   1.000
_cell.length_c   1.000
_cell.angle_alpha   90.00
_cell.angle_beta   90.00
_cell.angle_gamma   90.00
#
_symmetry.space_group_name_H-M   'P 1'
#
loop_
_entity.id
_entity.type
_entity.pdbx_description
1 polymer ?
#
loop_
_entity_poly.entity_id
_entity_poly.type
_entity_poly.pdbx_seq_one_letter_code
_entity_poly.pdbx_strand_id
1 'polypeptide(L)'
;MKPKSILMPALLLLVLIFSAGVSAQTTEKQRLIVLTDIEADPDDSQTLVRLLLYSNQIDIEGLIATTSVHQKNRVAPETIRKIITGYGKVQPNLLKHEPGYPSAPDLLSLVKQGLPVYGMEGVGKGKDSEGSEWIIKILEREDKRPVWVSVWGGPNTLAQALWKIKETRNEKDAKRLIEKIRVYTISDQDDSGVWMRKSFPDLYYIVSPGSYANATWSAINRVVKGISNEEISNEWIAMNIQQDHGPLGALYPDVAYGMEGDTPSWLMLIPNGLNNPGHPEWGGWGGRYELYQPDPPSAPVNPRFTGGVPVEPETRPIWTNVSDKYSPYIPNKFGKAVRRDTAVFTGNHVTLWRWREDFQNDFAARIDWCTMTYEEANHPPVPKVNGPEEFTVKSGEIFKLDADGTYDPDGDNLNFLWFQYPEAGTFKTPAGFGFLAENLYNVHTITAPQVDAPRTIHFILKVTDKGTPVLSRYKRVIVTVNPK
;
A
#
# COMPACT_ATOMS: atom_id res chain seq x y z
N MET A 1 -24.29 66.00 -52.10
CA MET A 1 -24.16 65.97 -50.62
C MET A 1 -23.80 64.56 -50.20
N LYS A 2 -22.53 64.32 -49.83
CA LYS A 2 -22.01 63.01 -49.41
C LYS A 2 -22.19 62.85 -47.89
N PRO A 3 -22.70 61.72 -47.36
CA PRO A 3 -22.69 61.48 -45.93
C PRO A 3 -21.29 61.05 -45.46
N LYS A 4 -20.89 61.59 -44.32
CA LYS A 4 -19.61 61.34 -43.65
C LYS A 4 -19.59 59.93 -43.05
N SER A 5 -18.57 59.15 -43.37
CA SER A 5 -18.22 57.91 -42.68
C SER A 5 -17.60 58.22 -41.31
N ILE A 6 -18.21 57.72 -40.25
CA ILE A 6 -17.66 57.76 -38.89
C ILE A 6 -16.87 56.45 -38.71
N LEU A 7 -15.56 56.58 -38.50
CA LEU A 7 -14.67 55.50 -38.09
C LEU A 7 -14.96 55.16 -36.61
N MET A 8 -15.27 53.90 -36.31
CA MET A 8 -15.36 53.39 -34.94
C MET A 8 -14.18 52.42 -34.74
N PRO A 9 -13.29 52.62 -33.75
CA PRO A 9 -12.20 51.69 -33.52
C PRO A 9 -12.74 50.46 -32.79
N ALA A 10 -12.64 49.28 -33.42
CA ALA A 10 -12.89 48.02 -32.75
C ALA A 10 -11.75 47.74 -31.76
N LEU A 11 -12.05 47.87 -30.47
CA LEU A 11 -11.15 47.52 -29.38
C LEU A 11 -11.06 45.98 -29.32
N LEU A 12 -9.94 45.42 -29.78
CA LEU A 12 -9.63 43.99 -29.61
C LEU A 12 -9.39 43.73 -28.11
N LEU A 13 -10.35 43.08 -27.45
CA LEU A 13 -10.20 42.60 -26.09
C LEU A 13 -9.34 41.32 -26.12
N LEU A 14 -8.06 41.45 -25.78
CA LEU A 14 -7.15 40.32 -25.62
C LEU A 14 -7.50 39.64 -24.29
N VAL A 15 -8.30 38.57 -24.33
CA VAL A 15 -8.55 37.72 -23.16
C VAL A 15 -7.29 36.90 -22.90
N LEU A 16 -6.46 37.37 -21.98
CA LEU A 16 -5.39 36.58 -21.37
C LEU A 16 -6.04 35.48 -20.53
N ILE A 17 -6.21 34.31 -21.12
CA ILE A 17 -6.51 33.07 -20.39
C ILE A 17 -5.26 32.76 -19.57
N PHE A 18 -5.25 33.20 -18.31
CA PHE A 18 -4.35 32.65 -17.31
C PHE A 18 -4.79 31.20 -17.09
N SER A 19 -4.12 30.27 -17.77
CA SER A 19 -4.12 28.87 -17.39
C SER A 19 -3.50 28.80 -15.99
N ALA A 20 -4.34 28.87 -14.96
CA ALA A 20 -3.96 28.40 -13.64
C ALA A 20 -3.59 26.93 -13.84
N GLY A 21 -2.29 26.65 -13.86
CA GLY A 21 -1.80 25.29 -13.87
C GLY A 21 -2.40 24.60 -12.65
N VAL A 22 -3.42 23.78 -12.88
CA VAL A 22 -3.87 22.80 -11.92
C VAL A 22 -2.66 21.90 -11.72
N SER A 23 -1.90 22.14 -10.65
CA SER A 23 -0.94 21.16 -10.17
C SER A 23 -1.78 20.02 -9.63
N ALA A 24 -2.21 19.14 -10.53
CA ALA A 24 -2.58 17.80 -10.14
C ALA A 24 -1.32 17.25 -9.48
N GLN A 25 -1.42 16.96 -8.19
CA GLN A 25 -0.42 16.19 -7.47
C GLN A 25 -0.37 14.83 -8.16
N THR A 26 0.47 14.68 -9.18
CA THR A 26 0.69 13.39 -9.82
C THR A 26 1.42 12.56 -8.79
N THR A 27 0.70 11.66 -8.12
CA THR A 27 1.28 10.69 -7.20
C THR A 27 2.26 9.84 -8.01
N GLU A 28 3.56 10.08 -7.82
CA GLU A 28 4.60 9.37 -8.56
C GLU A 28 4.52 7.87 -8.23
N LYS A 29 4.37 7.03 -9.25
CA LYS A 29 4.26 5.57 -9.08
C LYS A 29 5.50 5.05 -8.37
N GLN A 30 5.28 4.14 -7.43
CA GLN A 30 6.37 3.48 -6.72
C GLN A 30 6.94 2.36 -7.59
N ARG A 31 8.26 2.16 -7.52
CA ARG A 31 8.96 1.10 -8.22
C ARG A 31 8.99 -0.15 -7.36
N LEU A 32 8.58 -1.30 -7.89
CA LEU A 32 8.42 -2.54 -7.14
C LEU A 32 9.16 -3.71 -7.80
N ILE A 33 9.99 -4.40 -7.02
CA ILE A 33 10.48 -5.75 -7.31
C ILE A 33 9.81 -6.71 -6.31
N VAL A 34 9.31 -7.83 -6.80
CA VAL A 34 8.77 -8.91 -5.97
C VAL A 34 9.75 -10.07 -5.96
N LEU A 35 10.04 -10.60 -4.76
CA LEU A 35 10.68 -11.89 -4.54
C LEU A 35 9.64 -12.86 -3.98
N THR A 36 9.32 -13.91 -4.72
CA THR A 36 8.22 -14.83 -4.38
C THR A 36 8.66 -16.28 -4.49
N ASP A 37 8.35 -17.09 -3.49
CA ASP A 37 8.52 -18.54 -3.51
C ASP A 37 7.28 -19.26 -4.02
N ILE A 38 6.54 -18.60 -4.92
CA ILE A 38 5.32 -19.09 -5.58
C ILE A 38 5.29 -20.60 -5.78
N GLU A 39 4.13 -21.17 -5.45
CA GLU A 39 3.87 -22.61 -5.30
C GLU A 39 4.38 -23.26 -4.00
N ALA A 40 5.06 -22.52 -3.12
CA ALA A 40 5.20 -22.94 -1.72
C ALA A 40 3.82 -23.06 -1.06
N ASP A 41 2.95 -22.10 -1.33
CA ASP A 41 1.52 -22.10 -1.01
C ASP A 41 0.68 -21.47 -2.16
N PRO A 42 -0.65 -21.64 -2.20
CA PRO A 42 -1.49 -20.92 -3.15
C PRO A 42 -1.52 -19.40 -2.97
N ASP A 43 -1.18 -18.86 -1.78
CA ASP A 43 -1.35 -17.43 -1.47
C ASP A 43 -0.42 -16.48 -2.26
N ASP A 44 0.79 -16.90 -2.65
CA ASP A 44 1.61 -16.13 -3.61
C ASP A 44 0.89 -15.96 -4.96
N SER A 45 0.16 -16.98 -5.42
CA SER A 45 -0.60 -16.92 -6.67
C SER A 45 -1.81 -15.99 -6.53
N GLN A 46 -2.50 -16.05 -5.38
CA GLN A 46 -3.58 -15.12 -5.03
C GLN A 46 -3.07 -13.67 -5.02
N THR A 47 -1.96 -13.44 -4.33
CA THR A 47 -1.27 -12.14 -4.21
C THR A 47 -0.85 -11.62 -5.58
N LEU A 48 -0.31 -12.46 -6.46
CA LEU A 48 0.11 -12.06 -7.80
C LEU A 48 -1.09 -11.69 -8.68
N VAL A 49 -2.18 -12.46 -8.65
CA VAL A 49 -3.42 -12.11 -9.37
C VAL A 49 -3.87 -10.71 -8.98
N ARG A 50 -3.91 -10.42 -7.67
CA ARG A 50 -4.29 -9.10 -7.17
C ARG A 50 -3.32 -8.00 -7.59
N LEU A 51 -2.00 -8.19 -7.39
CA LEU A 51 -0.98 -7.20 -7.74
C LEU A 51 -1.08 -6.77 -9.22
N LEU A 52 -1.35 -7.71 -10.13
CA LEU A 52 -1.49 -7.39 -11.55
C LEU A 52 -2.65 -6.44 -11.84
N LEU A 53 -3.71 -6.44 -11.02
CA LEU A 53 -4.82 -5.49 -11.12
C LEU A 53 -4.47 -4.08 -10.61
N TYR A 54 -3.34 -3.91 -9.94
CA TYR A 54 -2.77 -2.61 -9.52
C TYR A 54 -1.53 -2.21 -10.32
N SER A 55 -1.16 -2.97 -11.36
CA SER A 55 0.00 -2.69 -12.19
C SER A 55 -0.10 -1.38 -12.99
N ASN A 56 -1.30 -0.78 -13.08
CA ASN A 56 -1.46 0.56 -13.60
C ASN A 56 -1.08 1.66 -12.60
N GLN A 57 -0.96 1.35 -11.31
CA GLN A 57 -0.65 2.31 -10.23
C GLN A 57 0.74 2.10 -9.62
N ILE A 58 1.38 0.96 -9.91
CA ILE A 58 2.70 0.57 -9.41
C ILE A 58 3.59 0.21 -10.59
N ASP A 59 4.80 0.77 -10.65
CA ASP A 59 5.79 0.40 -11.66
C ASP A 59 6.48 -0.90 -11.22
N ILE A 60 5.95 -2.03 -11.70
CA ILE A 60 6.60 -3.33 -11.51
C ILE A 60 7.89 -3.34 -12.34
N GLU A 61 9.01 -3.61 -11.67
CA GLU A 61 10.37 -3.62 -12.22
C GLU A 61 10.98 -5.03 -12.20
N GLY A 62 10.35 -5.99 -11.51
CA GLY A 62 10.80 -7.39 -11.47
C GLY A 62 9.82 -8.29 -10.73
N LEU A 63 9.58 -9.48 -11.28
CA LEU A 63 8.82 -10.56 -10.64
C LEU A 63 9.74 -11.78 -10.58
N ILE A 64 10.36 -12.01 -9.42
CA ILE A 64 11.50 -12.91 -9.29
C ILE A 64 11.10 -14.13 -8.45
N ALA A 65 11.06 -15.30 -9.09
CA ALA A 65 10.86 -16.55 -8.38
C ALA A 65 12.09 -16.88 -7.53
N THR A 66 11.91 -17.15 -6.25
CA THR A 66 12.96 -17.40 -5.25
C THR A 66 12.62 -18.60 -4.37
N THR A 67 13.49 -18.94 -3.43
CA THR A 67 13.26 -20.00 -2.44
C THR A 67 12.82 -19.42 -1.10
N SER A 68 12.37 -20.28 -0.20
CA SER A 68 12.10 -19.95 1.20
C SER A 68 12.30 -21.20 2.06
N VAL A 69 12.02 -21.10 3.36
CA VAL A 69 11.98 -22.26 4.25
C VAL A 69 10.84 -23.23 3.92
N HIS A 70 9.80 -22.77 3.23
CA HIS A 70 8.65 -23.55 2.77
C HIS A 70 8.90 -24.18 1.38
N GLN A 71 9.75 -23.57 0.54
CA GLN A 71 10.20 -24.12 -0.74
C GLN A 71 11.73 -23.94 -0.92
N LYS A 72 12.51 -24.86 -0.33
CA LYS A 72 13.98 -24.70 -0.17
C LYS A 72 14.81 -24.91 -1.43
N ASN A 73 14.38 -25.80 -2.31
CA ASN A 73 15.21 -26.36 -3.39
C ASN A 73 14.59 -26.20 -4.78
N ARG A 74 13.63 -25.29 -4.93
CA ARG A 74 12.87 -25.07 -6.17
C ARG A 74 12.46 -23.61 -6.32
N VAL A 75 12.37 -23.16 -7.56
CA VAL A 75 11.75 -21.91 -7.97
C VAL A 75 10.73 -22.21 -9.07
N ALA A 76 9.66 -21.42 -9.19
CA ALA A 76 8.56 -21.67 -10.13
C ALA A 76 8.17 -20.45 -11.00
N PRO A 77 9.09 -19.87 -11.78
CA PRO A 77 8.78 -18.72 -12.65
C PRO A 77 7.71 -19.03 -13.71
N GLU A 78 7.49 -20.29 -14.06
CA GLU A 78 6.43 -20.74 -14.97
C GLU A 78 5.03 -20.35 -14.50
N THR A 79 4.77 -20.36 -13.19
CA THR A 79 3.46 -20.01 -12.64
C THR A 79 3.23 -18.51 -12.64
N ILE A 80 4.28 -17.72 -12.41
CA ILE A 80 4.26 -16.27 -12.67
C ILE A 80 3.87 -16.00 -14.13
N ARG A 81 4.52 -16.69 -15.08
CA ARG A 81 4.22 -16.53 -16.52
C ARG A 81 2.80 -16.96 -16.88
N LYS A 82 2.29 -18.04 -16.28
CA LYS A 82 0.91 -18.52 -16.46
C LYS A 82 -0.09 -17.46 -16.02
N ILE A 83 0.10 -16.87 -14.84
CA ILE A 83 -0.78 -15.82 -14.29
C ILE A 83 -0.73 -14.55 -15.15
N ILE A 84 0.47 -14.09 -15.55
CA ILE A 84 0.60 -12.93 -16.46
C ILE A 84 -0.06 -13.21 -17.82
N THR A 85 0.01 -14.44 -18.32
CA THR A 85 -0.68 -14.82 -19.56
C THR A 85 -2.21 -14.75 -19.40
N GLY A 86 -2.73 -15.12 -18.23
CA GLY A 86 -4.13 -14.90 -17.86
C GLY A 86 -4.51 -13.43 -17.83
N TYR A 87 -3.69 -12.60 -17.18
CA TYR A 87 -3.84 -11.14 -17.15
C TYR A 87 -3.89 -10.54 -18.55
N GLY A 88 -3.04 -10.99 -19.47
CA GLY A 88 -3.03 -10.50 -20.85
C GLY A 88 -4.35 -10.67 -21.60
N LYS A 89 -5.21 -11.60 -21.16
CA LYS A 89 -6.55 -11.79 -21.75
C LYS A 89 -7.57 -10.75 -21.27
N VAL A 90 -7.38 -10.17 -20.08
CA VAL A 90 -8.30 -9.20 -19.47
C VAL A 90 -7.78 -7.77 -19.55
N GLN A 91 -6.48 -7.57 -19.79
CA GLN A 91 -5.85 -6.25 -19.93
C GLN A 91 -6.57 -5.31 -20.92
N PRO A 92 -7.07 -5.76 -22.10
CA PRO A 92 -7.83 -4.87 -22.98
C PRO A 92 -9.11 -4.32 -22.35
N ASN A 93 -9.73 -5.05 -21.42
CA ASN A 93 -10.90 -4.59 -20.70
C ASN A 93 -10.50 -3.64 -19.55
N LEU A 94 -9.47 -4.00 -18.77
CA LEU A 94 -8.91 -3.14 -17.72
C LEU A 94 -8.57 -1.72 -18.25
N LEU A 95 -8.02 -1.63 -19.46
CA LEU A 95 -7.69 -0.35 -20.12
C LEU A 95 -8.92 0.53 -20.45
N LYS A 96 -10.13 -0.02 -20.43
CA LYS A 96 -11.37 0.77 -20.56
C LYS A 96 -11.74 1.46 -19.25
N HIS A 97 -11.39 0.87 -18.11
CA HIS A 97 -11.67 1.38 -16.77
C HIS A 97 -10.64 2.40 -16.31
N GLU A 98 -9.35 2.11 -16.49
CA GLU A 98 -8.28 3.01 -16.09
C GLU A 98 -7.08 2.86 -17.04
N PRO A 99 -6.44 3.96 -17.48
CA PRO A 99 -5.25 3.88 -18.30
C PRO A 99 -4.03 3.39 -17.50
N GLY A 100 -2.98 3.01 -18.22
CA GLY A 100 -1.66 2.77 -17.63
C GLY A 100 -1.34 1.32 -17.25
N TYR A 101 -2.24 0.38 -17.52
CA TYR A 101 -1.98 -1.06 -17.39
C TYR A 101 -0.90 -1.52 -18.39
N PRO A 102 0.23 -2.11 -17.93
CA PRO A 102 1.30 -2.60 -18.80
C PRO A 102 0.84 -3.78 -19.65
N SER A 103 1.48 -3.99 -20.80
CA SER A 103 1.17 -5.16 -21.62
C SER A 103 1.68 -6.45 -20.98
N ALA A 104 1.01 -7.57 -21.24
CA ALA A 104 1.51 -8.88 -20.78
C ALA A 104 2.94 -9.19 -21.28
N PRO A 105 3.33 -8.88 -22.54
CA PRO A 105 4.72 -8.99 -22.97
C PRO A 105 5.71 -8.18 -22.12
N ASP A 106 5.35 -6.95 -21.74
CA ASP A 106 6.20 -6.11 -20.88
C ASP A 106 6.39 -6.79 -19.52
N LEU A 107 5.30 -7.22 -18.88
CA LEU A 107 5.36 -7.94 -17.61
C LEU A 107 6.13 -9.27 -17.68
N LEU A 108 5.95 -10.05 -18.75
CA LEU A 108 6.67 -11.31 -18.98
C LEU A 108 8.18 -11.10 -19.09
N SER A 109 8.61 -9.95 -19.61
CA SER A 109 10.03 -9.59 -19.73
C SER A 109 10.69 -9.34 -18.36
N LEU A 110 9.89 -8.96 -17.36
CA LEU A 110 10.30 -8.69 -15.98
C LEU A 110 10.37 -9.94 -15.11
N VAL A 111 9.91 -11.09 -15.61
CA VAL A 111 10.00 -12.36 -14.88
C VAL A 111 11.44 -12.86 -14.89
N LYS A 112 11.98 -13.09 -13.69
CA LYS A 112 13.34 -13.58 -13.43
C LYS A 112 13.29 -14.74 -12.43
N GLN A 113 14.43 -15.39 -12.23
CA GLN A 113 14.58 -16.43 -11.22
C GLN A 113 15.86 -16.26 -10.40
N GLY A 114 15.75 -16.51 -9.10
CA GLY A 114 16.86 -16.74 -8.18
C GLY A 114 17.48 -18.12 -8.36
N LEU A 115 18.38 -18.50 -7.45
CA LEU A 115 18.87 -19.88 -7.37
C LEU A 115 17.86 -20.76 -6.62
N PRO A 116 17.67 -22.03 -7.01
CA PRO A 116 16.88 -23.01 -6.25
C PRO A 116 17.68 -23.54 -5.05
N VAL A 117 18.21 -22.64 -4.22
CA VAL A 117 19.05 -22.93 -3.06
C VAL A 117 18.55 -22.10 -1.88
N TYR A 118 18.41 -22.72 -0.72
CA TYR A 118 17.84 -22.08 0.47
C TYR A 118 18.78 -21.02 1.05
N GLY A 119 18.24 -19.83 1.34
CA GLY A 119 18.88 -18.86 2.22
C GLY A 119 20.32 -18.50 1.86
N MET A 120 21.17 -18.40 2.88
CA MET A 120 22.59 -18.04 2.75
C MET A 120 23.43 -19.09 2.02
N GLU A 121 22.96 -20.34 1.85
CA GLU A 121 23.65 -21.32 0.98
C GLU A 121 23.62 -20.89 -0.51
N GLY A 122 22.64 -20.04 -0.86
CA GLY A 122 22.48 -19.40 -2.15
C GLY A 122 23.23 -18.07 -2.29
N VAL A 123 24.00 -17.65 -1.29
CA VAL A 123 24.69 -16.33 -1.27
C VAL A 123 26.21 -16.51 -1.22
N GLY A 124 26.94 -15.76 -2.05
CA GLY A 124 28.40 -15.70 -2.06
C GLY A 124 29.02 -15.76 -3.45
N LYS A 125 30.32 -16.08 -3.47
CA LYS A 125 31.11 -16.14 -4.71
C LYS A 125 30.59 -17.24 -5.63
N GLY A 126 30.29 -16.88 -6.88
CA GLY A 126 29.80 -17.82 -7.89
C GLY A 126 28.33 -18.21 -7.73
N LYS A 127 27.56 -17.45 -6.95
CA LYS A 127 26.14 -17.69 -6.67
C LYS A 127 25.20 -16.66 -7.33
N ASP A 128 25.69 -15.97 -8.35
CA ASP A 128 24.86 -15.03 -9.12
C ASP A 128 23.72 -15.78 -9.83
N SER A 129 22.55 -15.16 -9.87
CA SER A 129 21.35 -15.64 -10.57
C SER A 129 20.84 -14.58 -11.52
N GLU A 130 19.92 -14.96 -12.42
CA GLU A 130 19.23 -13.99 -13.29
C GLU A 130 18.55 -12.89 -12.45
N GLY A 131 17.92 -13.28 -11.33
CA GLY A 131 17.26 -12.37 -10.41
C GLY A 131 18.22 -11.41 -9.69
N SER A 132 19.34 -11.91 -9.15
CA SER A 132 20.29 -11.04 -8.42
C SER A 132 20.95 -10.03 -9.35
N GLU A 133 21.33 -10.44 -10.57
CA GLU A 133 21.86 -9.52 -11.58
C GLU A 133 20.82 -8.49 -12.03
N TRP A 134 19.56 -8.91 -12.15
CA TRP A 134 18.47 -8.01 -12.51
C TRP A 134 18.26 -6.93 -11.45
N ILE A 135 18.28 -7.28 -10.16
CA ILE A 135 18.17 -6.31 -9.06
C ILE A 135 19.29 -5.27 -9.19
N ILE A 136 20.55 -5.69 -9.37
CA ILE A 136 21.69 -4.78 -9.53
C ILE A 136 21.46 -3.86 -10.75
N LYS A 137 21.03 -4.42 -11.89
CA LYS A 137 20.73 -3.65 -13.09
C LYS A 137 19.65 -2.57 -12.85
N ILE A 138 18.57 -2.92 -12.13
CA ILE A 138 17.50 -1.97 -11.80
C ILE A 138 18.00 -0.86 -10.86
N LEU A 139 18.88 -1.20 -9.91
CA LEU A 139 19.53 -0.24 -9.02
C LEU A 139 20.54 0.65 -9.76
N GLU A 140 21.15 0.20 -10.85
CA GLU A 140 22.11 1.00 -11.62
C GLU A 140 21.44 1.99 -12.58
N ARG A 141 20.14 1.86 -12.85
CA ARG A 141 19.39 2.83 -13.66
C ARG A 141 19.41 4.23 -13.03
N GLU A 142 19.50 5.24 -13.89
CA GLU A 142 19.38 6.67 -13.58
C GLU A 142 17.92 7.06 -13.30
N ASP A 143 17.33 6.41 -12.30
CA ASP A 143 16.03 6.74 -11.72
C ASP A 143 16.25 7.01 -10.22
N LYS A 144 15.85 8.21 -9.79
CA LYS A 144 16.06 8.71 -8.42
C LYS A 144 15.06 8.13 -7.43
N ARG A 145 13.94 7.58 -7.90
CA ARG A 145 12.93 6.98 -7.04
C ARG A 145 13.51 5.77 -6.32
N PRO A 146 13.14 5.54 -5.04
CA PRO A 146 13.50 4.31 -4.35
C PRO A 146 12.91 3.09 -5.07
N VAL A 147 13.53 1.93 -4.86
CA VAL A 147 13.03 0.63 -5.34
C VAL A 147 12.55 -0.15 -4.12
N TRP A 148 11.25 -0.41 -4.08
CA TRP A 148 10.65 -1.31 -3.11
C TRP A 148 10.93 -2.75 -3.52
N VAL A 149 11.41 -3.55 -2.56
CA VAL A 149 11.58 -4.99 -2.70
C VAL A 149 10.62 -5.64 -1.71
N SER A 150 9.54 -6.17 -2.26
CA SER A 150 8.52 -6.92 -1.56
C SER A 150 8.93 -8.39 -1.54
N VAL A 151 9.09 -8.96 -0.35
CA VAL A 151 9.58 -10.34 -0.17
C VAL A 151 8.49 -11.19 0.44
N TRP A 152 7.94 -12.08 -0.39
CA TRP A 152 6.87 -13.02 -0.06
C TRP A 152 7.46 -14.32 0.49
N GLY A 153 8.59 -14.77 -0.08
CA GLY A 153 9.38 -15.90 0.39
C GLY A 153 10.67 -15.52 1.12
N GLY A 154 11.78 -16.14 0.70
CA GLY A 154 13.12 -15.85 1.20
C GLY A 154 13.81 -14.70 0.45
N PRO A 155 14.48 -13.76 1.15
CA PRO A 155 15.17 -12.65 0.51
C PRO A 155 16.54 -12.98 -0.08
N ASN A 156 16.95 -14.25 -0.15
CA ASN A 156 18.29 -14.66 -0.58
C ASN A 156 18.73 -14.10 -1.94
N THR A 157 17.81 -13.91 -2.89
CA THR A 157 18.11 -13.29 -4.18
C THR A 157 18.52 -11.82 -4.04
N LEU A 158 17.88 -11.06 -3.13
CA LEU A 158 18.32 -9.70 -2.77
C LEU A 158 19.64 -9.75 -1.98
N ALA A 159 19.78 -10.70 -1.05
CA ALA A 159 21.00 -10.86 -0.28
C ALA A 159 22.22 -11.10 -1.18
N GLN A 160 22.08 -11.91 -2.24
CA GLN A 160 23.12 -12.10 -3.26
C GLN A 160 23.45 -10.81 -4.01
N ALA A 161 22.43 -10.03 -4.40
CA ALA A 161 22.66 -8.74 -5.06
C ALA A 161 23.44 -7.78 -4.16
N LEU A 162 23.07 -7.68 -2.89
CA LEU A 162 23.76 -6.86 -1.88
C LEU A 162 25.19 -7.35 -1.63
N TRP A 163 25.40 -8.66 -1.52
CA TRP A 163 26.72 -9.27 -1.37
C TRP A 163 27.62 -8.88 -2.54
N LYS A 164 27.15 -9.07 -3.79
CA LYS A 164 27.92 -8.74 -4.98
C LYS A 164 28.20 -7.24 -5.11
N ILE A 165 27.24 -6.36 -4.79
CA ILE A 165 27.45 -4.91 -4.78
C ILE A 165 28.61 -4.57 -3.83
N LYS A 166 28.60 -5.13 -2.61
CA LYS A 166 29.65 -4.88 -1.61
C LYS A 166 31.02 -5.39 -2.06
N GLU A 167 31.08 -6.53 -2.73
CA GLU A 167 32.35 -7.13 -3.18
C GLU A 167 32.93 -6.49 -4.45
N THR A 168 32.09 -5.91 -5.30
CA THR A 168 32.50 -5.51 -6.66
C THR A 168 32.41 -4.01 -6.95
N ARG A 169 31.68 -3.24 -6.15
CA ARG A 169 31.58 -1.78 -6.30
C ARG A 169 32.47 -1.09 -5.27
N ASN A 170 32.94 0.11 -5.61
CA ASN A 170 33.59 0.95 -4.61
C ASN A 170 32.57 1.40 -3.54
N GLU A 171 33.05 1.81 -2.37
CA GLU A 171 32.22 2.16 -1.21
C GLU A 171 31.12 3.21 -1.54
N LYS A 172 31.47 4.25 -2.31
CA LYS A 172 30.55 5.32 -2.67
C LYS A 172 29.42 4.81 -3.57
N ASP A 173 29.74 4.00 -4.57
CA ASP A 173 28.74 3.42 -5.46
C ASP A 173 27.90 2.37 -4.75
N ALA A 174 28.50 1.51 -3.93
CA ALA A 174 27.76 0.54 -3.12
C ALA A 174 26.74 1.24 -2.22
N LYS A 175 27.17 2.26 -1.47
CA LYS A 175 26.30 3.08 -0.61
C LYS A 175 25.15 3.71 -1.40
N ARG A 176 25.46 4.36 -2.53
CA ARG A 176 24.44 4.98 -3.42
C ARG A 176 23.40 3.97 -3.91
N LEU A 177 23.81 2.76 -4.28
CA LEU A 177 22.89 1.71 -4.75
C LEU A 177 22.02 1.18 -3.61
N ILE A 178 22.61 0.92 -2.45
CA ILE A 178 21.93 0.35 -1.27
C ILE A 178 20.92 1.35 -0.68
N GLU A 179 21.25 2.63 -0.61
CA GLU A 179 20.36 3.69 -0.09
C GLU A 179 19.04 3.84 -0.87
N LYS A 180 18.99 3.36 -2.12
CA LYS A 180 17.77 3.37 -2.94
C LYS A 180 16.79 2.25 -2.57
N ILE A 181 17.24 1.22 -1.87
CA ILE A 181 16.42 0.04 -1.59
C ILE A 181 15.49 0.33 -0.41
N ARG A 182 14.24 -0.11 -0.52
CA ARG A 182 13.26 -0.18 0.58
C ARG A 182 12.77 -1.62 0.63
N VAL A 183 12.99 -2.34 1.72
CA VAL A 183 12.57 -3.75 1.83
C VAL A 183 11.34 -3.85 2.72
N TYR A 184 10.35 -4.63 2.27
CA TYR A 184 9.28 -5.14 3.13
C TYR A 184 9.27 -6.66 3.01
N THR A 185 9.48 -7.36 4.13
CA THR A 185 9.38 -8.83 4.17
C THR A 185 8.13 -9.30 4.91
N ILE A 186 7.48 -10.33 4.38
CA ILE A 186 6.35 -11.04 5.02
C ILE A 186 6.94 -11.99 6.08
N SER A 187 7.51 -11.34 7.10
CA SER A 187 8.57 -11.92 7.93
C SER A 187 9.80 -12.31 7.09
N ASP A 188 10.89 -12.71 7.76
CA ASP A 188 12.02 -13.32 7.06
C ASP A 188 11.78 -14.83 6.97
N GLN A 189 11.62 -15.36 5.75
CA GLN A 189 11.37 -16.78 5.53
C GLN A 189 12.63 -17.58 5.14
N ASP A 190 13.82 -17.00 5.31
CA ASP A 190 15.09 -17.71 5.34
C ASP A 190 16.11 -16.96 6.23
N ASP A 191 17.32 -17.54 6.39
CA ASP A 191 18.38 -16.96 7.22
C ASP A 191 19.11 -15.76 6.57
N SER A 192 18.88 -15.49 5.29
CA SER A 192 19.49 -14.35 4.59
C SER A 192 18.87 -13.01 4.99
N GLY A 193 17.60 -13.00 5.43
CA GLY A 193 16.96 -11.81 6.01
C GLY A 193 17.70 -11.32 7.27
N VAL A 194 17.98 -12.24 8.18
CA VAL A 194 18.78 -11.97 9.40
C VAL A 194 20.17 -11.46 9.03
N TRP A 195 20.83 -12.09 8.06
CA TRP A 195 22.14 -11.66 7.58
C TRP A 195 22.11 -10.23 7.02
N MET A 196 21.13 -9.89 6.18
CA MET A 196 21.00 -8.56 5.59
C MET A 196 20.82 -7.48 6.67
N ARG A 197 19.91 -7.71 7.62
CA ARG A 197 19.61 -6.74 8.69
C ARG A 197 20.82 -6.41 9.56
N LYS A 198 21.70 -7.40 9.79
CA LYS A 198 22.97 -7.23 10.51
C LYS A 198 24.07 -6.62 9.65
N SER A 199 24.16 -7.01 8.38
CA SER A 199 25.27 -6.64 7.49
C SER A 199 25.10 -5.27 6.84
N PHE A 200 23.86 -4.79 6.72
CA PHE A 200 23.49 -3.52 6.10
C PHE A 200 22.60 -2.72 7.07
N PRO A 201 23.20 -2.08 8.10
CA PRO A 201 22.44 -1.37 9.14
C PRO A 201 21.66 -0.16 8.60
N ASP A 202 22.12 0.43 7.49
CA ASP A 202 21.46 1.57 6.83
C ASP A 202 20.35 1.15 5.86
N LEU A 203 20.15 -0.16 5.64
CA LEU A 203 19.10 -0.66 4.76
C LEU A 203 17.73 -0.40 5.41
N TYR A 204 16.89 0.35 4.70
CA TYR A 204 15.50 0.55 5.07
C TYR A 204 14.76 -0.78 4.96
N TYR A 205 14.21 -1.24 6.08
CA TYR A 205 13.69 -2.59 6.23
C TYR A 205 12.46 -2.60 7.13
N ILE A 206 11.34 -3.07 6.59
CA ILE A 206 10.08 -3.33 7.30
C ILE A 206 9.96 -4.83 7.50
N VAL A 207 9.83 -5.25 8.75
CA VAL A 207 9.70 -6.67 9.11
C VAL A 207 8.91 -6.86 10.41
N SER A 208 8.19 -7.97 10.48
CA SER A 208 7.63 -8.49 11.72
C SER A 208 8.53 -9.62 12.23
N PRO A 209 9.57 -9.36 13.05
CA PRO A 209 10.44 -10.41 13.54
C PRO A 209 9.69 -11.31 14.51
N GLY A 210 10.09 -12.58 14.57
CA GLY A 210 9.50 -13.57 15.47
C GLY A 210 8.40 -14.39 14.83
N SER A 211 7.34 -14.67 15.60
CA SER A 211 6.28 -15.59 15.20
C SER A 211 5.34 -14.95 14.16
N TYR A 212 5.02 -15.69 13.09
CA TYR A 212 3.99 -15.32 12.11
C TYR A 212 2.63 -15.02 12.78
N ALA A 213 2.33 -15.69 13.91
CA ALA A 213 1.09 -15.48 14.65
C ALA A 213 0.95 -14.07 15.26
N ASN A 214 2.05 -13.34 15.40
CA ASN A 214 2.09 -11.97 15.92
C ASN A 214 2.44 -10.95 14.84
N ALA A 215 2.62 -11.37 13.59
CA ALA A 215 3.04 -10.50 12.52
C ALA A 215 1.88 -9.67 11.98
N THR A 216 2.12 -8.38 11.74
CA THR A 216 1.07 -7.44 11.32
C THR A 216 0.40 -7.87 10.02
N TRP A 217 1.16 -8.41 9.07
CA TRP A 217 0.64 -8.87 7.76
C TRP A 217 -0.44 -9.95 7.88
N SER A 218 -0.40 -10.80 8.91
CA SER A 218 -1.41 -11.86 9.13
C SER A 218 -2.82 -11.29 9.33
N ALA A 219 -2.91 -10.00 9.66
CA ALA A 219 -4.17 -9.30 9.81
C ALA A 219 -4.96 -9.18 8.51
N ILE A 220 -4.40 -9.50 7.34
CA ILE A 220 -5.17 -9.50 6.09
C ILE A 220 -6.28 -10.56 6.11
N ASN A 221 -6.02 -11.74 6.68
CA ASN A 221 -6.93 -12.89 6.67
C ASN A 221 -7.32 -13.40 8.06
N ARG A 222 -6.90 -12.72 9.13
CA ARG A 222 -7.20 -13.16 10.51
C ARG A 222 -8.64 -12.87 10.92
N VAL A 223 -9.35 -13.87 11.40
CA VAL A 223 -10.68 -13.67 12.01
C VAL A 223 -10.57 -12.84 13.29
N VAL A 224 -11.31 -11.74 13.35
CA VAL A 224 -11.38 -10.83 14.51
C VAL A 224 -12.76 -10.95 15.15
N LYS A 225 -12.80 -11.42 16.40
CA LYS A 225 -14.04 -11.54 17.16
C LYS A 225 -14.66 -10.16 17.41
N GLY A 226 -15.95 -10.01 17.14
CA GLY A 226 -16.71 -8.79 17.41
C GLY A 226 -16.84 -7.82 16.23
N ILE A 227 -16.31 -8.18 15.06
CA ILE A 227 -16.57 -7.49 13.79
C ILE A 227 -17.01 -8.50 12.72
N SER A 228 -17.49 -8.00 11.58
CA SER A 228 -17.64 -8.84 10.38
C SER A 228 -16.27 -9.32 9.90
N ASN A 229 -16.23 -10.50 9.29
CA ASN A 229 -15.06 -11.06 8.62
C ASN A 229 -15.51 -11.72 7.30
N GLU A 230 -16.61 -11.24 6.74
CA GLU A 230 -17.26 -11.83 5.57
C GLU A 230 -16.34 -11.77 4.35
N GLU A 231 -15.63 -10.67 4.19
CA GLU A 231 -14.69 -10.35 3.10
C GLU A 231 -13.45 -11.26 3.06
N ILE A 232 -13.26 -12.13 4.05
CA ILE A 232 -12.20 -13.16 4.07
C ILE A 232 -12.76 -14.58 4.08
N SER A 233 -14.07 -14.74 3.96
CA SER A 233 -14.71 -16.04 3.89
C SER A 233 -14.50 -16.66 2.50
N ASN A 234 -14.45 -17.99 2.45
CA ASN A 234 -14.37 -18.70 1.16
C ASN A 234 -15.60 -18.42 0.28
N GLU A 235 -16.78 -18.20 0.87
CA GLU A 235 -17.99 -17.85 0.12
C GLU A 235 -17.85 -16.48 -0.55
N TRP A 236 -17.35 -15.48 0.17
CA TRP A 236 -17.11 -14.16 -0.41
C TRP A 236 -16.03 -14.20 -1.48
N ILE A 237 -14.93 -14.93 -1.26
CA ILE A 237 -13.85 -15.08 -2.25
C ILE A 237 -14.37 -15.78 -3.51
N ALA A 238 -15.14 -16.87 -3.34
CA ALA A 238 -15.74 -17.57 -4.47
C ALA A 238 -16.63 -16.65 -5.29
N MET A 239 -17.48 -15.86 -4.64
CA MET A 239 -18.48 -15.01 -5.30
C MET A 239 -17.88 -13.74 -5.93
N ASN A 240 -16.90 -13.11 -5.27
CA ASN A 240 -16.42 -11.78 -5.66
C ASN A 240 -15.08 -11.82 -6.40
N ILE A 241 -14.34 -12.92 -6.32
CA ILE A 241 -12.99 -13.03 -6.90
C ILE A 241 -12.89 -14.17 -7.91
N GLN A 242 -13.40 -15.37 -7.58
CA GLN A 242 -13.10 -16.58 -8.36
C GLN A 242 -14.13 -16.89 -9.47
N GLN A 243 -15.40 -17.05 -9.07
CA GLN A 243 -16.46 -17.57 -9.94
C GLN A 243 -17.00 -16.46 -10.85
N ASP A 244 -17.14 -16.75 -12.14
CA ASP A 244 -17.72 -15.85 -13.17
C ASP A 244 -16.95 -14.52 -13.41
N HIS A 245 -15.72 -14.44 -12.91
CA HIS A 245 -14.84 -13.27 -12.98
C HIS A 245 -13.72 -13.37 -14.02
N GLY A 246 -13.97 -14.16 -15.08
CA GLY A 246 -13.05 -14.30 -16.21
C GLY A 246 -11.74 -15.04 -15.90
N PRO A 247 -10.76 -14.95 -16.81
CA PRO A 247 -9.52 -15.74 -16.74
C PRO A 247 -8.67 -15.52 -15.49
N LEU A 248 -8.68 -14.31 -14.90
CA LEU A 248 -7.92 -14.05 -13.67
C LEU A 248 -8.63 -14.59 -12.43
N GLY A 249 -9.96 -14.46 -12.33
CA GLY A 249 -10.72 -15.11 -11.27
C GLY A 249 -10.52 -16.63 -11.25
N ALA A 250 -10.57 -17.26 -12.43
CA ALA A 250 -10.30 -18.69 -12.57
C ALA A 250 -8.85 -19.13 -12.24
N LEU A 251 -7.90 -18.18 -12.22
CA LEU A 251 -6.51 -18.42 -11.84
C LEU A 251 -6.23 -18.10 -10.37
N TYR A 252 -7.19 -17.53 -9.65
CA TYR A 252 -7.11 -17.29 -8.21
C TYR A 252 -7.44 -18.60 -7.47
N PRO A 253 -6.46 -19.29 -6.87
CA PRO A 253 -6.69 -20.60 -6.26
C PRO A 253 -7.43 -20.49 -4.92
N ASP A 254 -8.02 -21.60 -4.48
CA ASP A 254 -8.64 -21.69 -3.16
C ASP A 254 -7.62 -21.49 -2.03
N VAL A 255 -8.11 -21.00 -0.89
CA VAL A 255 -7.32 -20.81 0.33
C VAL A 255 -6.94 -22.17 0.93
N ALA A 256 -5.65 -22.43 1.12
CA ALA A 256 -5.15 -23.66 1.76
C ALA A 256 -4.80 -23.46 3.24
N TYR A 257 -4.14 -22.36 3.60
CA TYR A 257 -3.77 -22.03 4.99
C TYR A 257 -4.16 -20.61 5.39
N GLY A 258 -3.77 -19.63 4.57
CA GLY A 258 -4.14 -18.21 4.72
C GLY A 258 -4.42 -17.61 3.35
N MET A 259 -5.27 -16.60 3.32
CA MET A 259 -5.56 -15.84 2.09
C MET A 259 -4.56 -14.70 1.95
N GLU A 260 -3.84 -14.66 0.82
CA GLU A 260 -2.93 -13.58 0.44
C GLU A 260 -2.04 -13.06 1.58
N GLY A 261 -1.31 -13.95 2.27
CA GLY A 261 -0.43 -13.54 3.38
C GLY A 261 0.55 -12.44 2.99
N ASP A 262 0.90 -12.40 1.69
CA ASP A 262 1.92 -11.53 1.16
C ASP A 262 1.45 -10.17 0.67
N THR A 263 0.17 -10.02 0.32
CA THR A 263 -0.41 -8.78 -0.21
C THR A 263 -0.08 -7.52 0.61
N PRO A 264 -0.05 -7.54 1.96
CA PRO A 264 0.28 -6.37 2.77
C PRO A 264 1.61 -5.68 2.44
N SER A 265 2.60 -6.44 1.92
CA SER A 265 3.95 -5.94 1.62
C SER A 265 4.00 -4.91 0.49
N TRP A 266 2.95 -4.83 -0.34
CA TRP A 266 2.86 -3.87 -1.44
C TRP A 266 1.58 -3.02 -1.43
N LEU A 267 0.57 -3.33 -0.60
CA LEU A 267 -0.65 -2.50 -0.48
C LEU A 267 -0.36 -1.03 -0.11
N MET A 268 0.72 -0.77 0.64
CA MET A 268 1.14 0.61 0.98
C MET A 268 1.67 1.42 -0.21
N LEU A 269 1.90 0.80 -1.36
CA LEU A 269 2.36 1.45 -2.58
C LEU A 269 1.19 1.99 -3.44
N ILE A 270 -0.05 1.57 -3.13
CA ILE A 270 -1.24 2.03 -3.84
C ILE A 270 -1.52 3.50 -3.47
N PRO A 271 -1.63 4.42 -4.44
CA PRO A 271 -1.86 5.85 -4.20
C PRO A 271 -3.34 6.15 -3.88
N ASN A 272 -3.88 5.56 -2.82
CA ASN A 272 -5.28 5.73 -2.39
C ASN A 272 -5.54 7.00 -1.56
N GLY A 273 -4.50 7.81 -1.33
CA GLY A 273 -4.51 9.05 -0.53
C GLY A 273 -4.42 8.87 0.99
N LEU A 274 -4.46 7.63 1.49
CA LEU A 274 -4.18 7.27 2.88
C LEU A 274 -2.70 6.90 3.05
N ASN A 275 -2.22 6.09 2.11
CA ASN A 275 -0.89 5.52 2.09
C ASN A 275 0.18 6.58 1.82
N ASN A 276 1.27 6.52 2.59
CA ASN A 276 2.52 7.16 2.24
C ASN A 276 3.65 6.16 2.53
N PRO A 277 4.24 5.54 1.50
CA PRO A 277 5.18 4.45 1.73
C PRO A 277 6.50 4.90 2.35
N GLY A 278 6.85 6.20 2.24
CA GLY A 278 8.00 6.79 2.92
C GLY A 278 7.81 7.00 4.43
N HIS A 279 6.59 6.84 4.93
CA HIS A 279 6.22 7.03 6.33
C HIS A 279 5.45 5.82 6.88
N PRO A 280 6.11 4.69 7.22
CA PRO A 280 5.43 3.52 7.78
C PRO A 280 4.67 3.83 9.08
N GLU A 281 5.12 4.82 9.84
CA GLU A 281 4.50 5.28 11.08
C GLU A 281 3.16 6.00 10.86
N TRP A 282 2.84 6.37 9.63
CA TRP A 282 1.58 7.01 9.27
C TRP A 282 0.43 6.03 9.12
N GLY A 283 0.73 4.75 8.87
CA GLY A 283 -0.24 3.68 8.66
C GLY A 283 -0.99 3.79 7.33
N GLY A 284 -1.43 2.63 6.83
CA GLY A 284 -2.19 2.52 5.60
C GLY A 284 -2.69 1.09 5.38
N TRP A 285 -3.05 0.75 4.14
CA TRP A 285 -3.56 -0.58 3.80
C TRP A 285 -2.56 -1.72 4.06
N GLY A 286 -1.25 -1.43 4.01
CA GLY A 286 -0.20 -2.39 4.37
C GLY A 286 0.11 -2.51 5.86
N GLY A 287 -0.64 -1.82 6.73
CA GLY A 287 -0.38 -1.73 8.18
C GLY A 287 0.33 -0.44 8.59
N ARG A 288 0.72 -0.36 9.87
CA ARG A 288 1.53 0.72 10.46
C ARG A 288 2.74 0.11 11.17
N TYR A 289 3.87 0.79 11.11
CA TYR A 289 5.13 0.34 11.69
C TYR A 289 5.85 1.49 12.38
N GLU A 290 6.58 1.22 13.45
CA GLU A 290 7.44 2.21 14.09
C GLU A 290 8.90 1.77 14.06
N LEU A 291 9.80 2.75 14.02
CA LEU A 291 11.24 2.52 14.03
C LEU A 291 11.74 2.45 15.47
N TYR A 292 11.92 1.24 15.97
CA TYR A 292 12.48 0.98 17.30
C TYR A 292 13.23 -0.36 17.30
N GLN A 293 14.03 -0.62 18.33
CA GLN A 293 14.68 -1.92 18.50
C GLN A 293 13.71 -2.80 19.31
N PRO A 294 13.09 -3.83 18.70
CA PRO A 294 12.18 -4.69 19.42
C PRO A 294 12.92 -5.53 20.46
N ASP A 295 12.27 -5.77 21.59
CA ASP A 295 12.77 -6.71 22.59
C ASP A 295 12.89 -8.11 22.00
N PRO A 296 13.91 -8.90 22.39
CA PRO A 296 14.00 -10.29 21.97
C PRO A 296 12.77 -11.07 22.47
N PRO A 297 12.38 -12.16 21.77
CA PRO A 297 11.31 -13.03 22.24
C PRO A 297 11.55 -13.48 23.67
N SER A 298 10.57 -13.29 24.56
CA SER A 298 10.66 -13.67 25.97
C SER A 298 10.69 -15.19 26.19
N ALA A 299 10.33 -15.97 25.16
CA ALA A 299 10.41 -17.42 25.12
C ALA A 299 10.83 -17.89 23.71
N PRO A 300 11.39 -19.10 23.59
CA PRO A 300 11.66 -19.70 22.29
C PRO A 300 10.41 -19.69 21.42
N VAL A 301 10.53 -19.15 20.22
CA VAL A 301 9.43 -19.15 19.26
C VAL A 301 9.29 -20.56 18.69
N ASN A 302 8.07 -21.09 18.66
CA ASN A 302 7.83 -22.40 18.07
C ASN A 302 8.26 -22.38 16.59
N PRO A 303 9.20 -23.25 16.17
CA PRO A 303 9.71 -23.27 14.80
C PRO A 303 8.61 -23.41 13.74
N ARG A 304 7.47 -24.03 14.08
CA ARG A 304 6.31 -24.11 13.18
C ARG A 304 5.81 -22.73 12.75
N PHE A 305 5.90 -21.73 13.63
CA PHE A 305 5.43 -20.36 13.37
C PHE A 305 6.54 -19.42 12.90
N THR A 306 7.70 -19.95 12.53
CA THR A 306 8.79 -19.23 11.85
C THR A 306 9.23 -19.98 10.59
N GLY A 307 8.51 -21.04 10.23
CA GLY A 307 8.92 -22.02 9.23
C GLY A 307 10.21 -22.78 9.55
N GLY A 308 10.83 -22.56 10.71
CA GLY A 308 12.15 -23.10 11.08
C GLY A 308 13.28 -22.09 10.95
N VAL A 309 12.99 -20.84 10.58
CA VAL A 309 13.98 -19.75 10.59
C VAL A 309 14.30 -19.35 12.03
N PRO A 310 15.59 -19.24 12.42
CA PRO A 310 15.97 -18.77 13.74
C PRO A 310 15.49 -17.33 13.98
N VAL A 311 14.91 -17.09 15.16
CA VAL A 311 14.55 -15.72 15.58
C VAL A 311 15.68 -15.18 16.42
N GLU A 312 16.44 -14.25 15.83
CA GLU A 312 17.55 -13.59 16.50
C GLU A 312 17.17 -12.16 16.92
N PRO A 313 17.71 -11.66 18.05
CA PRO A 313 17.48 -10.28 18.48
C PRO A 313 17.95 -9.27 17.43
N GLU A 314 17.19 -8.20 17.24
CA GLU A 314 17.62 -7.07 16.41
C GLU A 314 18.81 -6.35 17.06
N THR A 315 19.77 -5.93 16.24
CA THR A 315 20.98 -5.22 16.69
C THR A 315 20.85 -3.69 16.66
N ARG A 316 19.72 -3.19 16.15
CA ARG A 316 19.44 -1.76 15.91
C ARG A 316 17.93 -1.51 15.82
N PRO A 317 17.49 -0.24 15.82
CA PRO A 317 16.14 0.10 15.41
C PRO A 317 15.81 -0.40 14.01
N ILE A 318 14.61 -0.93 13.83
CA ILE A 318 14.07 -1.42 12.56
C ILE A 318 12.58 -1.11 12.47
N TRP A 319 12.03 -0.94 11.26
CA TRP A 319 10.60 -0.71 11.11
C TRP A 319 9.86 -2.00 11.42
N THR A 320 9.12 -2.02 12.53
CA THR A 320 8.47 -3.22 12.99
C THR A 320 7.12 -2.95 13.65
N ASN A 321 6.46 -4.03 14.07
CA ASN A 321 5.10 -4.05 14.60
C ASN A 321 4.87 -2.93 15.62
N VAL A 322 3.75 -2.24 15.51
CA VAL A 322 3.27 -1.28 16.50
C VAL A 322 1.80 -1.53 16.78
N SER A 323 1.35 -1.25 18.00
CA SER A 323 -0.05 -1.42 18.38
C SER A 323 -0.88 -0.14 18.15
N ASP A 324 -2.07 -0.30 17.59
CA ASP A 324 -3.09 0.74 17.50
C ASP A 324 -4.22 0.51 18.52
N LYS A 325 -5.03 1.54 18.78
CA LYS A 325 -6.26 1.44 19.56
C LYS A 325 -7.43 2.03 18.78
N TYR A 326 -8.31 1.16 18.29
CA TYR A 326 -9.32 1.54 17.31
C TYR A 326 -10.74 1.13 17.72
N SER A 327 -11.70 2.01 17.43
CA SER A 327 -13.13 1.69 17.41
C SER A 327 -13.64 1.85 15.97
N PRO A 328 -14.15 0.79 15.33
CA PRO A 328 -14.66 0.83 13.97
C PRO A 328 -15.73 1.91 13.77
N TYR A 329 -15.77 2.47 12.57
CA TYR A 329 -16.95 3.18 12.08
C TYR A 329 -17.86 2.17 11.39
N ILE A 330 -19.10 2.05 11.88
CA ILE A 330 -20.08 1.09 11.36
C ILE A 330 -21.30 1.82 10.78
N PRO A 331 -21.99 1.23 9.78
CA PRO A 331 -23.23 1.77 9.26
C PRO A 331 -24.25 2.02 10.36
N ASN A 332 -25.02 3.08 10.20
CA ASN A 332 -26.01 3.48 11.18
C ASN A 332 -27.40 3.62 10.53
N LYS A 333 -28.43 3.10 11.20
CA LYS A 333 -29.79 3.02 10.64
C LYS A 333 -30.48 4.39 10.53
N PHE A 334 -30.21 5.28 11.48
CA PHE A 334 -30.86 6.59 11.57
C PHE A 334 -29.84 7.67 11.95
N GLY A 335 -29.95 8.86 11.36
CA GLY A 335 -29.04 9.98 11.61
C GLY A 335 -27.83 9.97 10.69
N LYS A 336 -26.62 10.21 11.23
CA LYS A 336 -25.36 10.14 10.46
C LYS A 336 -25.24 8.78 9.80
N ALA A 337 -24.69 8.73 8.58
CA ALA A 337 -24.55 7.51 7.78
C ALA A 337 -23.72 6.43 8.49
N VAL A 338 -22.67 6.85 9.21
CA VAL A 338 -21.84 5.98 10.05
C VAL A 338 -21.77 6.52 11.48
N ARG A 339 -21.48 5.62 12.42
CA ARG A 339 -21.21 5.94 13.82
C ARG A 339 -20.03 5.14 14.32
N ARG A 340 -19.38 5.59 15.39
CA ARG A 340 -18.41 4.75 16.10
C ARG A 340 -19.12 3.56 16.75
N ASP A 341 -18.49 2.41 16.64
CA ASP A 341 -18.86 1.24 17.42
C ASP A 341 -18.45 1.44 18.88
N THR A 342 -19.15 0.72 19.76
CA THR A 342 -18.83 0.58 21.19
C THR A 342 -17.65 -0.35 21.43
N ALA A 343 -17.37 -1.25 20.49
CA ALA A 343 -16.21 -2.11 20.55
C ALA A 343 -14.90 -1.30 20.40
N VAL A 344 -13.89 -1.68 21.19
CA VAL A 344 -12.55 -1.09 21.15
C VAL A 344 -11.56 -2.23 21.03
N PHE A 345 -10.69 -2.13 20.04
CA PHE A 345 -9.65 -3.11 19.78
C PHE A 345 -8.28 -2.49 20.03
N THR A 346 -7.33 -3.32 20.46
CA THR A 346 -5.94 -2.90 20.65
C THR A 346 -5.01 -4.01 20.19
N GLY A 347 -3.98 -3.66 19.44
CA GLY A 347 -2.97 -4.60 18.96
C GLY A 347 -2.38 -4.17 17.62
N ASN A 348 -1.35 -4.87 17.18
CA ASN A 348 -0.69 -4.57 15.91
C ASN A 348 -1.50 -4.96 14.69
N HIS A 349 -2.26 -6.06 14.76
CA HIS A 349 -3.16 -6.44 13.66
C HIS A 349 -4.20 -5.35 13.35
N VAL A 350 -4.58 -4.54 14.35
CA VAL A 350 -5.51 -3.40 14.20
C VAL A 350 -5.02 -2.41 13.16
N THR A 351 -3.71 -2.22 13.03
CA THR A 351 -3.11 -1.27 12.09
C THR A 351 -3.45 -1.57 10.64
N LEU A 352 -3.80 -2.82 10.32
CA LEU A 352 -4.08 -3.32 8.98
C LEU A 352 -5.56 -3.70 8.82
N TRP A 353 -6.11 -4.59 9.66
CA TRP A 353 -7.48 -5.11 9.43
C TRP A 353 -8.55 -4.01 9.46
N ARG A 354 -8.26 -2.87 10.12
CA ARG A 354 -9.16 -1.71 10.15
C ARG A 354 -9.50 -1.14 8.77
N TRP A 355 -8.73 -1.49 7.73
CA TRP A 355 -8.92 -1.09 6.34
C TRP A 355 -9.39 -2.23 5.43
N ARG A 356 -9.64 -3.43 6.00
CA ARG A 356 -9.79 -4.66 5.23
C ARG A 356 -10.97 -4.63 4.28
N GLU A 357 -12.12 -4.20 4.76
CA GLU A 357 -13.31 -4.03 3.92
C GLU A 357 -13.01 -3.14 2.71
N ASP A 358 -12.29 -2.03 2.90
CA ASP A 358 -12.01 -1.08 1.82
C ASP A 358 -11.09 -1.69 0.75
N PHE A 359 -10.02 -2.38 1.14
CA PHE A 359 -9.12 -2.98 0.14
C PHE A 359 -9.70 -4.26 -0.48
N GLN A 360 -10.54 -5.02 0.23
CA GLN A 360 -11.24 -6.19 -0.33
C GLN A 360 -12.26 -5.76 -1.37
N ASN A 361 -13.06 -4.73 -1.09
CA ASN A 361 -13.98 -4.17 -2.07
C ASN A 361 -13.26 -3.58 -3.28
N ASP A 362 -12.12 -2.91 -3.06
CA ASP A 362 -11.30 -2.40 -4.18
C ASP A 362 -10.79 -3.53 -5.08
N PHE A 363 -10.43 -4.68 -4.50
CA PHE A 363 -10.04 -5.85 -5.28
C PHE A 363 -11.21 -6.46 -6.04
N ALA A 364 -12.37 -6.62 -5.40
CA ALA A 364 -13.58 -7.12 -6.06
C ALA A 364 -13.99 -6.22 -7.25
N ALA A 365 -14.00 -4.89 -7.10
CA ALA A 365 -14.29 -4.00 -8.23
C ALA A 365 -13.28 -4.13 -9.36
N ARG A 366 -11.98 -4.26 -9.06
CA ARG A 366 -10.95 -4.48 -10.09
C ARG A 366 -11.03 -5.85 -10.74
N ILE A 367 -11.58 -6.83 -10.03
CA ILE A 367 -11.92 -8.13 -10.62
C ILE A 367 -13.10 -7.95 -11.59
N ASP A 368 -14.14 -7.20 -11.23
CA ASP A 368 -15.25 -6.87 -12.15
C ASP A 368 -14.75 -6.17 -13.42
N TRP A 369 -13.77 -5.27 -13.30
CA TRP A 369 -13.12 -4.59 -14.44
C TRP A 369 -12.46 -5.56 -15.43
N CYS A 370 -12.25 -6.83 -15.07
CA CYS A 370 -11.71 -7.83 -15.99
C CYS A 370 -12.70 -8.23 -17.09
N THR A 371 -14.01 -8.08 -16.85
CA THR A 371 -15.06 -8.63 -17.71
C THR A 371 -16.19 -7.63 -18.02
N MET A 372 -16.52 -6.74 -17.09
CA MET A 372 -17.62 -5.78 -17.23
C MET A 372 -17.26 -4.58 -18.11
N THR A 373 -18.26 -3.88 -18.67
CA THR A 373 -18.02 -2.56 -19.28
C THR A 373 -17.82 -1.48 -18.21
N TYR A 374 -17.36 -0.29 -18.60
CA TYR A 374 -17.18 0.83 -17.68
C TYR A 374 -18.49 1.12 -16.93
N GLU A 375 -19.61 1.17 -17.64
CA GLU A 375 -20.92 1.51 -17.09
C GLU A 375 -21.51 0.42 -16.19
N GLU A 376 -20.98 -0.81 -16.23
CA GLU A 376 -21.46 -1.94 -15.44
C GLU A 376 -20.66 -2.15 -14.14
N ALA A 377 -19.48 -1.54 -14.02
CA ALA A 377 -18.60 -1.71 -12.86
C ALA A 377 -18.41 -0.40 -12.10
N ASN A 378 -18.22 -0.51 -10.78
CA ASN A 378 -17.96 0.65 -9.93
C ASN A 378 -16.50 1.14 -10.03
N HIS A 379 -16.29 2.44 -9.88
CA HIS A 379 -14.97 3.08 -9.83
C HIS A 379 -14.83 3.95 -8.58
N PRO A 380 -13.62 4.04 -8.02
CA PRO A 380 -13.42 4.73 -6.76
C PRO A 380 -13.75 6.24 -6.85
N PRO A 381 -14.33 6.82 -5.79
CA PRO A 381 -14.57 8.26 -5.74
C PRO A 381 -13.25 9.04 -5.77
N VAL A 382 -13.31 10.34 -6.08
CA VAL A 382 -12.14 11.23 -6.19
C VAL A 382 -12.21 12.32 -5.11
N PRO A 383 -11.65 12.09 -3.91
CA PRO A 383 -11.58 13.08 -2.84
C PRO A 383 -10.76 14.30 -3.24
N LYS A 384 -11.26 15.48 -2.89
CA LYS A 384 -10.52 16.75 -2.95
C LYS A 384 -10.41 17.35 -1.56
N VAL A 385 -9.34 18.12 -1.35
CA VAL A 385 -9.16 18.98 -0.17
C VAL A 385 -8.86 20.39 -0.66
N ASN A 386 -9.69 21.35 -0.29
CA ASN A 386 -9.51 22.76 -0.61
C ASN A 386 -8.62 23.43 0.43
N GLY A 387 -7.35 23.59 0.09
CA GLY A 387 -6.33 24.18 0.94
C GLY A 387 -5.06 23.34 0.97
N PRO A 388 -4.05 23.73 1.78
CA PRO A 388 -2.86 22.92 1.97
C PRO A 388 -3.20 21.63 2.72
N GLU A 389 -2.64 20.50 2.28
CA GLU A 389 -2.71 19.22 3.00
C GLU A 389 -1.75 19.18 4.20
N GLU A 390 -0.81 20.12 4.30
CA GLU A 390 0.05 20.30 5.47
C GLU A 390 0.15 21.78 5.85
N PHE A 391 -0.19 22.14 7.09
CA PHE A 391 -0.12 23.53 7.54
C PHE A 391 0.06 23.64 9.06
N THR A 392 0.33 24.86 9.52
CA THR A 392 0.59 25.17 10.93
C THR A 392 -0.44 26.16 11.46
N VAL A 393 -0.89 25.93 12.70
CA VAL A 393 -1.79 26.80 13.46
C VAL A 393 -1.27 26.99 14.89
N LYS A 394 -1.78 28.00 15.60
CA LYS A 394 -1.49 28.18 17.03
C LYS A 394 -2.56 27.55 17.91
N SER A 395 -2.21 27.19 19.14
CA SER A 395 -3.17 26.72 20.15
C SER A 395 -4.38 27.67 20.29
N GLY A 396 -5.59 27.12 20.12
CA GLY A 396 -6.86 27.84 20.18
C GLY A 396 -7.28 28.54 18.89
N GLU A 397 -6.46 28.51 17.84
CA GLU A 397 -6.85 28.98 16.52
C GLU A 397 -7.94 28.10 15.92
N ILE A 398 -8.86 28.69 15.17
CA ILE A 398 -9.90 27.96 14.45
C ILE A 398 -9.45 27.78 13.00
N PHE A 399 -9.53 26.54 12.51
CA PHE A 399 -9.23 26.20 11.13
C PHE A 399 -10.36 25.36 10.50
N LYS A 400 -10.25 25.15 9.18
CA LYS A 400 -11.21 24.37 8.40
C LYS A 400 -10.58 23.18 7.69
N LEU A 401 -11.40 22.15 7.48
CA LEU A 401 -11.17 21.03 6.56
C LEU A 401 -12.31 21.01 5.56
N ASP A 402 -11.99 21.03 4.27
CA ASP A 402 -12.94 21.37 3.22
C ASP A 402 -12.76 20.40 2.04
N ALA A 403 -13.73 19.52 1.86
CA ALA A 403 -13.75 18.49 0.82
C ALA A 403 -14.60 18.87 -0.41
N ASP A 404 -15.01 20.14 -0.54
CA ASP A 404 -15.81 20.59 -1.67
C ASP A 404 -15.11 20.31 -3.01
N GLY A 405 -15.90 19.95 -4.02
CA GLY A 405 -15.41 19.51 -5.33
C GLY A 405 -14.97 18.04 -5.41
N THR A 406 -15.03 17.27 -4.31
CA THR A 406 -15.01 15.80 -4.35
C THR A 406 -16.14 15.30 -5.25
N TYR A 407 -15.87 14.28 -6.06
CA TYR A 407 -16.87 13.72 -6.96
C TYR A 407 -16.71 12.21 -7.11
N ASP A 408 -17.75 11.59 -7.64
CA ASP A 408 -17.76 10.20 -8.04
C ASP A 408 -17.79 10.10 -9.56
N PRO A 409 -16.93 9.29 -10.21
CA PRO A 409 -16.89 9.19 -11.67
C PRO A 409 -18.13 8.49 -12.26
N ASP A 410 -18.80 7.62 -11.50
CA ASP A 410 -19.99 6.88 -11.93
C ASP A 410 -21.29 7.63 -11.60
N GLY A 411 -21.18 8.72 -10.84
CA GLY A 411 -22.29 9.56 -10.40
C GLY A 411 -22.95 9.07 -9.11
N ASP A 412 -22.29 8.16 -8.39
CA ASP A 412 -22.78 7.67 -7.11
C ASP A 412 -22.79 8.77 -6.04
N ASN A 413 -23.69 8.60 -5.08
CA ASN A 413 -23.79 9.50 -3.95
C ASN A 413 -22.68 9.20 -2.93
N LEU A 414 -22.15 10.24 -2.29
CA LEU A 414 -20.95 10.15 -1.47
C LEU A 414 -21.24 10.30 0.02
N ASN A 415 -20.54 9.50 0.82
CA ASN A 415 -20.42 9.66 2.25
C ASN A 415 -19.05 10.29 2.57
N PHE A 416 -19.06 11.39 3.32
CA PHE A 416 -17.84 12.05 3.82
C PHE A 416 -17.62 11.67 5.28
N LEU A 417 -16.38 11.39 5.66
CA LEU A 417 -16.00 11.19 7.04
C LEU A 417 -14.62 11.80 7.30
N TRP A 418 -14.58 12.86 8.10
CA TRP A 418 -13.36 13.37 8.70
C TRP A 418 -13.12 12.67 10.04
N PHE A 419 -11.90 12.21 10.28
CA PHE A 419 -11.50 11.71 11.59
C PHE A 419 -10.03 11.99 11.86
N GLN A 420 -9.67 12.17 13.12
CA GLN A 420 -8.27 12.15 13.52
C GLN A 420 -7.76 10.70 13.53
N TYR A 421 -6.56 10.49 13.01
CA TYR A 421 -5.77 9.27 13.15
C TYR A 421 -4.70 9.48 14.25
N PRO A 422 -5.06 9.32 15.54
CA PRO A 422 -4.19 9.71 16.66
C PRO A 422 -2.91 8.90 16.73
N GLU A 423 -2.91 7.65 16.24
CA GLU A 423 -1.73 6.80 16.26
C GLU A 423 -0.61 7.32 15.34
N ALA A 424 -0.95 7.96 14.21
CA ALA A 424 0.00 8.57 13.28
C ALA A 424 0.54 9.93 13.74
N GLY A 425 -0.29 10.74 14.43
CA GLY A 425 0.10 12.07 14.91
C GLY A 425 0.80 12.06 16.27
N THR A 426 1.50 13.15 16.61
CA THR A 426 2.09 13.29 17.96
C THR A 426 1.09 13.78 19.01
N PHE A 427 -0.05 14.35 18.59
CA PHE A 427 -1.18 14.63 19.48
C PHE A 427 -2.14 13.44 19.53
N LYS A 428 -2.21 12.76 20.68
CA LYS A 428 -2.97 11.50 20.83
C LYS A 428 -4.43 11.68 21.26
N THR A 429 -4.78 12.84 21.82
CA THR A 429 -6.16 13.12 22.27
C THR A 429 -7.05 13.48 21.07
N PRO A 430 -8.30 12.99 21.01
CA PRO A 430 -9.25 13.39 19.98
C PRO A 430 -9.46 14.91 19.90
N ALA A 431 -9.18 15.50 18.75
CA ALA A 431 -9.54 16.87 18.40
C ALA A 431 -11.05 16.93 18.13
N GLY A 432 -11.71 17.90 18.74
CA GLY A 432 -13.14 18.13 18.52
C GLY A 432 -13.40 18.88 17.22
N PHE A 433 -14.48 18.51 16.52
CA PHE A 433 -14.96 19.22 15.32
C PHE A 433 -15.84 20.44 15.65
N GLY A 434 -15.82 20.91 16.90
CA GLY A 434 -16.72 21.97 17.38
C GLY A 434 -18.17 21.48 17.43
N PHE A 435 -19.10 22.32 16.97
CA PHE A 435 -20.53 21.99 16.90
C PHE A 435 -20.95 21.35 15.56
N LEU A 436 -20.04 21.29 14.58
CA LEU A 436 -20.29 20.65 13.29
C LEU A 436 -20.04 19.14 13.37
N ALA A 437 -20.78 18.41 12.55
CA ALA A 437 -20.57 16.98 12.40
C ALA A 437 -19.40 16.69 11.47
N GLU A 438 -18.63 15.66 11.81
CA GLU A 438 -17.45 15.19 11.10
C GLU A 438 -17.75 14.59 9.72
N ASN A 439 -19.02 14.33 9.41
CA ASN A 439 -19.46 13.82 8.12
C ASN A 439 -19.95 14.91 7.15
N LEU A 440 -19.71 16.19 7.47
CA LEU A 440 -19.89 17.29 6.53
C LEU A 440 -18.67 17.40 5.62
N TYR A 441 -18.89 17.76 4.35
CA TYR A 441 -17.79 18.00 3.42
C TYR A 441 -16.91 19.17 3.87
N ASN A 442 -17.50 20.22 4.47
CA ASN A 442 -16.79 21.40 4.96
C ASN A 442 -17.02 21.59 6.47
N VAL A 443 -15.96 21.36 7.25
CA VAL A 443 -15.94 21.55 8.70
C VAL A 443 -15.00 22.71 9.03
N HIS A 444 -15.57 23.87 9.40
CA HIS A 444 -14.84 25.13 9.61
C HIS A 444 -14.84 25.63 11.06
N THR A 445 -15.02 24.69 12.01
CA THR A 445 -15.18 24.97 13.44
C THR A 445 -14.17 24.21 14.31
N ILE A 446 -13.10 23.69 13.70
CA ILE A 446 -12.10 22.89 14.42
C ILE A 446 -11.21 23.86 15.19
N THR A 447 -11.18 23.72 16.52
CA THR A 447 -10.31 24.52 17.38
C THR A 447 -9.04 23.74 17.65
N ALA A 448 -7.89 24.34 17.34
CA ALA A 448 -6.60 23.70 17.62
C ALA A 448 -6.43 23.49 19.13
N PRO A 449 -6.05 22.29 19.58
CA PRO A 449 -5.87 22.00 21.00
C PRO A 449 -4.80 22.90 21.63
N GLN A 450 -4.87 23.05 22.95
CA GLN A 450 -3.78 23.66 23.70
C GLN A 450 -2.61 22.66 23.77
N VAL A 451 -1.41 23.10 23.41
CA VAL A 451 -0.20 22.30 23.46
C VAL A 451 0.93 23.08 24.12
N ASP A 452 1.84 22.35 24.77
CA ASP A 452 3.01 22.86 25.48
C ASP A 452 4.28 22.89 24.62
N ALA A 453 4.29 22.11 23.54
CA ALA A 453 5.30 22.07 22.50
C ALA A 453 4.61 21.77 21.15
N PRO A 454 5.29 21.97 20.01
CA PRO A 454 4.73 21.61 18.71
C PRO A 454 4.21 20.15 18.68
N ARG A 455 2.98 19.97 18.19
CA ARG A 455 2.34 18.66 17.98
C ARG A 455 1.71 18.59 16.61
N THR A 456 1.65 17.41 16.04
CA THR A 456 1.00 17.10 14.76
C THR A 456 -0.31 16.36 15.00
N ILE A 457 -1.35 16.77 14.30
CA ILE A 457 -2.64 16.11 14.22
C ILE A 457 -2.84 15.65 12.79
N HIS A 458 -3.05 14.35 12.60
CA HIS A 458 -3.34 13.78 11.29
C HIS A 458 -4.84 13.61 11.17
N PHE A 459 -5.47 14.38 10.28
CA PHE A 459 -6.86 14.19 9.88
C PHE A 459 -6.91 13.36 8.60
N ILE A 460 -7.84 12.42 8.56
CA ILE A 460 -8.14 11.62 7.38
C ILE A 460 -9.54 11.99 6.93
N LEU A 461 -9.66 12.38 5.66
CA LEU A 461 -10.91 12.33 4.93
C LEU A 461 -11.03 10.92 4.34
N LYS A 462 -12.08 10.19 4.70
CA LYS A 462 -12.54 9.00 3.96
C LYS A 462 -13.79 9.39 3.19
N VAL A 463 -13.76 9.19 1.88
CA VAL A 463 -14.92 9.32 0.99
C VAL A 463 -15.28 7.92 0.53
N THR A 464 -16.53 7.54 0.73
CA THR A 464 -17.08 6.25 0.31
C THR A 464 -18.27 6.49 -0.60
N ASP A 465 -18.30 5.83 -1.75
CA ASP A 465 -19.42 5.86 -2.68
C ASP A 465 -20.60 5.00 -2.18
N LYS A 466 -21.59 4.79 -3.07
CA LYS A 466 -22.70 3.85 -2.85
C LYS A 466 -22.84 2.85 -3.99
N GLY A 467 -21.78 2.65 -4.75
CA GLY A 467 -21.72 1.67 -5.81
C GLY A 467 -21.59 0.26 -5.26
N THR A 468 -21.46 -0.73 -6.13
CA THR A 468 -21.29 -2.13 -5.74
C THR A 468 -20.09 -2.74 -6.48
N PRO A 469 -19.09 -3.26 -5.75
CA PRO A 469 -18.91 -3.15 -4.30
C PRO A 469 -18.65 -1.67 -3.89
N VAL A 470 -18.90 -1.33 -2.63
CA VAL A 470 -18.68 0.05 -2.15
C VAL A 470 -17.18 0.39 -2.11
N LEU A 471 -16.77 1.49 -2.74
CA LEU A 471 -15.36 1.88 -2.82
C LEU A 471 -15.05 3.11 -1.99
N SER A 472 -13.84 3.13 -1.44
CA SER A 472 -13.35 4.22 -0.60
C SER A 472 -12.03 4.79 -1.12
N ARG A 473 -11.91 6.12 -1.06
CA ARG A 473 -10.64 6.84 -1.24
C ARG A 473 -10.45 7.87 -0.14
N TYR A 474 -9.21 8.31 0.00
CA TYR A 474 -8.80 9.09 1.15
C TYR A 474 -8.05 10.35 0.77
N LYS A 475 -7.98 11.29 1.72
CA LYS A 475 -6.96 12.33 1.80
C LYS A 475 -6.47 12.46 3.23
N ARG A 476 -5.19 12.77 3.40
CA ARG A 476 -4.57 13.03 4.70
C ARG A 476 -4.24 14.52 4.80
N VAL A 477 -4.64 15.14 5.90
CA VAL A 477 -4.30 16.53 6.22
C VAL A 477 -3.54 16.57 7.55
N ILE A 478 -2.34 17.12 7.54
CA ILE A 478 -1.46 17.22 8.71
C ILE A 478 -1.46 18.64 9.22
N VAL A 479 -1.93 18.82 10.46
CA VAL A 479 -1.97 20.12 11.13
C VAL A 479 -0.93 20.14 12.23
N THR A 480 0.07 20.99 12.10
CA THR A 480 1.04 21.27 13.17
C THR A 480 0.48 22.36 14.07
N VAL A 481 0.29 22.06 15.35
CA VAL A 481 -0.18 23.00 16.37
C VAL A 481 1.02 23.46 17.18
N ASN A 482 1.29 24.76 17.17
CA ASN A 482 2.31 25.38 18.01
C ASN A 482 1.70 25.95 19.29
N PRO A 483 2.48 26.02 20.40
CA PRO A 483 2.11 26.83 21.55
C PRO A 483 1.82 28.29 21.13
N LYS A 484 1.06 29.02 21.95
CA LYS A 484 0.63 30.39 21.65
C LYS A 484 1.79 31.36 21.41
#